data_AF-A0A974UDA9-F1
#
_entry.id   AF-A0A974UDA9-F1
#
_cell.length_a   1.000
_cell.length_b   1.000
_cell.length_c   1.000
_cell.angle_alpha   90.00
_cell.angle_beta   90.00
_cell.angle_gamma   90.00
#
_symmetry.space_group_name_H-M   'P 1'
#
loop_
_entity.id
_entity.type
_entity.pdbx_description
1 polymer ?
#
loop_
_entity_poly.entity_id
_entity_poly.type
_entity_poly.pdbx_seq_one_letter_code
_entity_poly.pdbx_strand_id
1 'polypeptide(L)'
;MNKDILVTILEDDVFSRNWMALLMVRDWRTRLVSEFTTRIELCEYLGKAYQPFDLLIIDVDLFGQEFTIDEICESLNEAKSNAKILLTGIQPESRIIRQISDPRVCGYVLKHEVGYSLSWVITFAYDGSIVFTPSTYRLATQMNIPLSDNKLVLDGRKHLPGFTEHEAEVARFAFIFSLGRRDLADELKISEQWSYGLVSELYEKMGLSDILSGEVDLFSYIGESEIIRSHFQEIVEQLGSSKKARDLETLAYHLITMPEIVN
;
A
#
# COMPACT_ATOMS: atom_id res chain seq x y z
N MET A 1 13.11 -12.67 -13.54
CA MET A 1 12.27 -11.47 -13.74
C MET A 1 11.22 -11.54 -12.65
N ASN A 2 11.38 -10.77 -11.58
CA ASN A 2 10.35 -10.74 -10.55
C ASN A 2 9.15 -10.01 -11.09
N LYS A 3 7.98 -10.60 -10.84
CA LYS A 3 6.72 -10.17 -11.42
C LYS A 3 6.04 -9.26 -10.39
N ASP A 4 5.49 -8.14 -10.85
CA ASP A 4 4.62 -7.27 -10.06
C ASP A 4 3.55 -8.11 -9.35
N ILE A 5 3.21 -7.75 -8.11
CA ILE A 5 2.06 -8.29 -7.39
C ILE A 5 0.81 -7.77 -8.11
N LEU A 6 0.08 -8.68 -8.76
CA LEU A 6 -1.14 -8.36 -9.47
C LEU A 6 -2.30 -8.24 -8.48
N VAL A 7 -2.85 -7.04 -8.33
CA VAL A 7 -3.89 -6.77 -7.34
C VAL A 7 -5.21 -6.40 -7.99
N THR A 8 -6.30 -6.82 -7.37
CA THR A 8 -7.66 -6.47 -7.74
C THR A 8 -8.39 -5.93 -6.51
N ILE A 9 -9.33 -5.00 -6.72
CA ILE A 9 -10.09 -4.37 -5.63
C ILE A 9 -11.59 -4.70 -5.79
N LEU A 10 -12.25 -5.09 -4.70
CA LEU A 10 -13.70 -5.14 -4.56
C LEU A 10 -14.13 -4.11 -3.50
N GLU A 11 -14.65 -2.98 -3.95
CA GLU A 11 -14.95 -1.77 -3.18
C GLU A 11 -16.06 -0.99 -3.89
N ASP A 12 -17.18 -0.73 -3.22
CA ASP A 12 -18.30 0.01 -3.81
C ASP A 12 -18.16 1.52 -3.62
N ASP A 13 -17.47 1.97 -2.57
CA ASP A 13 -17.18 3.38 -2.36
C ASP A 13 -16.13 3.90 -3.34
N VAL A 14 -16.57 4.78 -4.25
CA VAL A 14 -15.73 5.33 -5.33
C VAL A 14 -14.50 6.09 -4.80
N PHE A 15 -14.60 6.74 -3.63
CA PHE A 15 -13.49 7.49 -3.07
C PHE A 15 -12.42 6.56 -2.51
N SER A 16 -12.82 5.55 -1.74
CA SER A 16 -11.95 4.51 -1.21
C SER A 16 -11.28 3.75 -2.34
N ARG A 17 -12.03 3.35 -3.38
CA ARG A 17 -11.48 2.63 -4.51
C ARG A 17 -10.44 3.43 -5.28
N ASN A 18 -10.73 4.68 -5.61
CA ASN A 18 -9.78 5.58 -6.29
C ASN A 18 -8.52 5.82 -5.43
N TRP A 19 -8.68 5.97 -4.12
CA TRP A 19 -7.55 6.12 -3.21
C TRP A 19 -6.67 4.85 -3.18
N MET A 20 -7.27 3.66 -3.07
CA MET A 20 -6.52 2.39 -3.14
C MET A 20 -5.78 2.24 -4.46
N ALA A 21 -6.46 2.53 -5.58
CA ALA A 21 -5.89 2.47 -6.92
C ALA A 21 -4.69 3.43 -7.09
N LEU A 22 -4.81 4.66 -6.58
CA LEU A 22 -3.73 5.64 -6.61
C LEU A 22 -2.47 5.12 -5.90
N LEU A 23 -2.62 4.52 -4.71
CA LEU A 23 -1.50 3.99 -3.94
C LEU A 23 -0.81 2.81 -4.65
N MET A 24 -1.57 1.96 -5.33
CA MET A 24 -1.01 0.83 -6.08
C MET A 24 -0.23 1.26 -7.31
N VAL A 25 -0.78 2.19 -8.10
CA VAL A 25 -0.14 2.66 -9.35
C VAL A 25 1.17 3.40 -9.07
N ARG A 26 1.33 3.96 -7.85
CA ARG A 26 2.55 4.61 -7.40
C ARG A 26 3.63 3.65 -6.92
N ASP A 27 3.26 2.43 -6.55
CA ASP A 27 4.18 1.48 -5.93
C ASP A 27 4.82 0.56 -6.97
N TRP A 28 6.15 0.50 -7.03
CA TRP A 28 6.88 -0.35 -7.98
C TRP A 28 6.57 -1.85 -7.88
N ARG A 29 6.07 -2.33 -6.73
CA ARG A 29 5.85 -3.76 -6.49
C ARG A 29 4.47 -4.21 -6.91
N THR A 30 3.51 -3.30 -7.07
CA THR A 30 2.11 -3.66 -7.28
C THR A 30 1.61 -3.19 -8.63
N ARG A 31 0.66 -3.94 -9.18
CA ARG A 31 -0.05 -3.57 -10.41
C ARG A 31 -1.53 -3.84 -10.24
N LEU A 32 -2.35 -2.79 -10.32
CA LEU A 32 -3.80 -2.91 -10.34
C LEU A 32 -4.25 -3.54 -11.67
N VAL A 33 -4.98 -4.65 -11.58
CA VAL A 33 -5.48 -5.41 -12.74
C VAL A 33 -6.94 -5.08 -13.04
N SER A 34 -7.76 -5.02 -12.00
CA SER A 34 -9.19 -4.75 -12.13
C SER A 34 -9.77 -4.16 -10.86
N GLU A 35 -10.89 -3.48 -11.02
CA GLU A 35 -11.68 -2.84 -9.98
C GLU A 35 -13.12 -3.30 -10.11
N PHE A 36 -13.73 -3.70 -9.00
CA PHE A 36 -15.11 -4.17 -8.93
C PHE A 36 -15.87 -3.42 -7.86
N THR A 37 -17.12 -3.13 -8.15
CA THR A 37 -18.08 -2.52 -7.21
C THR A 37 -19.01 -3.56 -6.61
N THR A 38 -19.09 -4.74 -7.24
CA THR A 38 -20.00 -5.81 -6.83
C THR A 38 -19.36 -7.18 -6.94
N ARG A 39 -19.83 -8.13 -6.14
CA ARG A 39 -19.47 -9.55 -6.27
C ARG A 39 -19.81 -10.11 -7.65
N ILE A 40 -20.89 -9.66 -8.27
CA ILE A 40 -21.32 -10.12 -9.61
C ILE A 40 -20.24 -9.82 -10.65
N GLU A 41 -19.72 -8.59 -10.65
CA GLU A 41 -18.63 -8.19 -11.55
C GLU A 41 -17.36 -9.02 -11.35
N LEU A 42 -17.00 -9.28 -10.08
CA LEU A 42 -15.88 -10.16 -9.74
C LEU A 42 -16.10 -11.59 -10.28
N CYS A 43 -17.28 -12.18 -10.07
CA CYS A 43 -17.61 -13.52 -10.56
C CYS A 43 -17.59 -13.59 -12.09
N GLU A 44 -18.12 -12.58 -12.78
CA GLU A 44 -18.03 -12.49 -14.24
C GLU A 44 -16.59 -12.44 -14.72
N TYR A 45 -15.74 -11.70 -14.01
CA TYR A 45 -14.33 -11.62 -14.34
C TYR A 45 -13.63 -12.98 -14.20
N LEU A 46 -13.88 -13.67 -13.09
CA LEU A 46 -13.35 -15.00 -12.81
C LEU A 46 -13.82 -16.04 -13.85
N GLY A 47 -15.07 -15.96 -14.30
CA GLY A 47 -15.65 -16.89 -15.28
C GLY A 47 -15.15 -16.73 -16.72
N LYS A 48 -14.62 -15.56 -17.09
CA LYS A 48 -14.17 -15.24 -18.46
C LYS A 48 -12.69 -15.52 -18.72
N ALA A 49 -11.98 -16.12 -17.76
CA ALA A 49 -10.54 -16.42 -17.85
C ALA A 49 -9.70 -15.19 -18.26
N TYR A 50 -10.02 -14.03 -17.71
CA TYR A 50 -9.20 -12.81 -17.87
C TYR A 50 -7.82 -12.97 -17.19
N GLN A 51 -7.05 -11.88 -17.17
CA GLN A 51 -5.73 -11.85 -16.54
C GLN A 51 -5.82 -12.34 -15.08
N PRO A 52 -4.98 -13.29 -14.65
CA PRO A 52 -4.97 -13.73 -13.25
C PRO A 52 -4.45 -12.61 -12.35
N PHE A 53 -4.87 -12.63 -11.09
CA PHE A 53 -4.37 -11.75 -10.04
C PHE A 53 -3.89 -12.56 -8.84
N ASP A 54 -2.98 -11.96 -8.08
CA ASP A 54 -2.29 -12.58 -6.95
C ASP A 54 -2.96 -12.24 -5.61
N LEU A 55 -3.58 -11.06 -5.51
CA LEU A 55 -4.25 -10.58 -4.29
C LEU A 55 -5.56 -9.86 -4.63
N LEU A 56 -6.61 -10.14 -3.86
CA LEU A 56 -7.89 -9.47 -3.87
C LEU A 56 -8.05 -8.65 -2.59
N ILE A 57 -8.22 -7.34 -2.74
CA ILE A 57 -8.64 -6.47 -1.64
C ILE A 57 -10.16 -6.48 -1.60
N ILE A 58 -10.72 -6.73 -0.42
CA ILE A 58 -12.17 -6.74 -0.20
C ILE A 58 -12.50 -5.73 0.88
N ASP A 59 -13.33 -4.75 0.55
CA ASP A 59 -13.96 -3.95 1.58
C ASP A 59 -15.04 -4.77 2.30
N VAL A 60 -15.04 -4.74 3.63
CA VAL A 60 -16.02 -5.48 4.44
C VAL A 60 -17.24 -4.64 4.79
N ASP A 61 -17.20 -3.36 4.43
CA ASP A 61 -18.23 -2.36 4.62
C ASP A 61 -19.09 -2.13 3.34
N LEU A 62 -19.01 -3.01 2.33
CA LEU A 62 -19.76 -2.86 1.07
C LEU A 62 -21.25 -2.64 1.32
N PHE A 63 -21.77 -1.51 0.82
CA PHE A 63 -23.17 -1.15 0.98
C PHE A 63 -24.03 -1.92 -0.03
N GLY A 64 -25.12 -2.53 0.47
CA GLY A 64 -26.16 -3.12 -0.38
C GLY A 64 -25.84 -4.51 -0.94
N GLN A 65 -24.75 -5.16 -0.51
CA GLN A 65 -24.50 -6.58 -0.78
C GLN A 65 -24.26 -7.34 0.52
N GLU A 66 -25.16 -8.27 0.85
CA GLU A 66 -24.85 -9.32 1.81
C GLU A 66 -24.05 -10.40 1.08
N PHE A 67 -22.76 -10.48 1.37
CA PHE A 67 -21.92 -11.60 0.99
C PHE A 67 -21.06 -12.02 2.17
N THR A 68 -20.65 -13.27 2.17
CA THR A 68 -19.69 -13.80 3.14
C THR A 68 -18.32 -13.94 2.48
N ILE A 69 -17.26 -13.89 3.28
CA ILE A 69 -15.91 -14.17 2.77
C ILE A 69 -15.82 -15.60 2.22
N ASP A 70 -16.54 -16.54 2.83
CA ASP A 70 -16.68 -17.93 2.36
C ASP A 70 -17.20 -17.99 0.91
N GLU A 71 -18.24 -17.22 0.57
CA GLU A 71 -18.77 -17.15 -0.80
C GLU A 71 -17.74 -16.63 -1.82
N ILE A 72 -16.86 -15.72 -1.42
CA ILE A 72 -15.77 -15.23 -2.27
C ILE A 72 -14.70 -16.32 -2.42
N CYS A 73 -14.35 -17.00 -1.33
CA CYS A 73 -13.43 -18.14 -1.36
C CYS A 73 -13.94 -19.26 -2.29
N GLU A 74 -15.24 -19.56 -2.25
CA GLU A 74 -15.90 -20.51 -3.16
C GLU A 74 -15.75 -20.09 -4.63
N SER A 75 -16.07 -18.83 -4.96
CA SER A 75 -15.92 -18.32 -6.34
C SER A 75 -14.47 -18.37 -6.83
N LEU A 76 -13.49 -18.10 -5.96
CA LEU A 76 -12.07 -18.25 -6.29
C LEU A 76 -11.66 -19.72 -6.47
N ASN A 77 -12.20 -20.65 -5.66
CA ASN A 77 -11.97 -22.09 -5.80
C ASN A 77 -12.51 -22.63 -7.13
N GLU A 78 -13.73 -22.25 -7.50
CA GLU A 78 -14.35 -22.63 -8.78
C GLU A 78 -13.52 -22.15 -9.98
N ALA A 79 -12.99 -20.93 -9.88
CA ALA A 79 -12.09 -20.35 -10.89
C ALA A 79 -10.65 -20.91 -10.83
N LYS A 80 -10.34 -21.82 -9.90
CA LYS A 80 -9.00 -22.36 -9.63
C LYS A 80 -7.96 -21.26 -9.38
N SER A 81 -8.40 -20.15 -8.77
CA SER A 81 -7.53 -19.04 -8.38
C SER A 81 -6.90 -19.29 -7.01
N ASN A 82 -5.61 -19.01 -6.91
CA ASN A 82 -4.83 -19.04 -5.67
C ASN A 82 -4.68 -17.64 -5.05
N ALA A 83 -5.47 -16.67 -5.49
CA ALA A 83 -5.38 -15.31 -4.99
C ALA A 83 -5.60 -15.25 -3.47
N LYS A 84 -4.75 -14.47 -2.80
CA LYS A 84 -4.89 -14.13 -1.38
C LYS A 84 -5.95 -13.05 -1.21
N ILE A 85 -6.54 -12.97 -0.02
CA ILE A 85 -7.59 -12.01 0.33
C ILE A 85 -7.10 -11.08 1.43
N LEU A 86 -7.02 -9.78 1.16
CA LEU A 86 -6.77 -8.76 2.17
C LEU A 86 -8.09 -8.04 2.47
N LEU A 87 -8.54 -8.09 3.72
CA LEU A 87 -9.77 -7.42 4.12
C LEU A 87 -9.46 -5.98 4.55
N THR A 88 -10.25 -5.03 4.06
CA THR A 88 -10.21 -3.63 4.49
C THR A 88 -11.53 -3.24 5.14
N GLY A 89 -11.49 -2.30 6.07
CA GLY A 89 -12.72 -1.72 6.61
C GLY A 89 -12.51 -0.37 7.30
N ILE A 90 -13.59 0.22 7.80
CA ILE A 90 -13.59 1.52 8.47
C ILE A 90 -13.45 1.34 9.98
N GLN A 91 -14.11 0.31 10.53
CA GLN A 91 -14.12 -0.04 11.95
C GLN A 91 -13.82 -1.52 12.14
N PRO A 92 -13.24 -1.93 13.29
CA PRO A 92 -12.94 -3.33 13.54
C PRO A 92 -14.22 -4.11 13.87
N GLU A 93 -14.45 -5.21 13.17
CA GLU A 93 -15.67 -6.01 13.35
C GLU A 93 -15.42 -7.46 13.73
N SER A 94 -16.08 -7.93 14.80
CA SER A 94 -15.88 -9.30 15.30
C SER A 94 -16.26 -10.37 14.29
N ARG A 95 -17.28 -10.12 13.44
CA ARG A 95 -17.67 -11.07 12.38
C ARG A 95 -16.55 -11.27 11.36
N ILE A 96 -15.83 -10.21 11.04
CA ILE A 96 -14.75 -10.20 10.05
C ILE A 96 -13.48 -10.81 10.62
N ILE A 97 -13.17 -10.51 11.88
CA ILE A 97 -12.04 -11.11 12.60
C ILE A 97 -12.11 -12.65 12.60
N ARG A 98 -13.31 -13.24 12.67
CA ARG A 98 -13.47 -14.70 12.58
C ARG A 98 -13.07 -15.28 11.22
N GLN A 99 -13.19 -14.50 10.15
CA GLN A 99 -12.85 -14.90 8.78
C GLN A 99 -11.33 -15.03 8.56
N ILE A 100 -10.51 -14.50 9.47
CA ILE A 100 -9.04 -14.61 9.41
C ILE A 100 -8.56 -16.06 9.58
N SER A 101 -9.41 -16.95 10.07
CA SER A 101 -9.09 -18.38 10.15
C SER A 101 -9.02 -19.08 8.78
N ASP A 102 -9.56 -18.48 7.72
CA ASP A 102 -9.41 -19.01 6.36
C ASP A 102 -7.96 -18.79 5.86
N PRO A 103 -7.26 -19.83 5.37
CA PRO A 103 -5.88 -19.73 4.88
C PRO A 103 -5.64 -18.74 3.74
N ARG A 104 -6.68 -18.36 2.98
CA ARG A 104 -6.60 -17.35 1.91
C ARG A 104 -6.62 -15.94 2.47
N VAL A 105 -7.22 -15.72 3.64
CA VAL A 105 -7.31 -14.41 4.28
C VAL A 105 -5.97 -14.07 4.89
N CYS A 106 -5.27 -13.12 4.27
CA CYS A 106 -3.93 -12.70 4.64
C CYS A 106 -3.91 -11.48 5.57
N GLY A 107 -5.07 -10.97 5.97
CA GLY A 107 -5.13 -9.90 6.96
C GLY A 107 -6.45 -9.15 6.99
N TYR A 108 -6.58 -8.29 7.99
CA TYR A 108 -7.68 -7.35 8.13
C TYR A 108 -7.15 -6.02 8.67
N VAL A 109 -7.27 -4.97 7.85
CA VAL A 109 -6.69 -3.65 8.14
C VAL A 109 -7.76 -2.56 8.05
N LEU A 110 -7.66 -1.54 8.90
CA LEU A 110 -8.54 -0.37 8.81
C LEU A 110 -7.95 0.68 7.87
N LYS A 111 -8.78 1.21 6.97
CA LYS A 111 -8.39 2.22 5.96
C LYS A 111 -7.74 3.46 6.60
N HIS A 112 -8.29 3.91 7.73
CA HIS A 112 -7.78 5.09 8.43
C HIS A 112 -6.49 4.82 9.23
N GLU A 113 -6.27 3.58 9.70
CA GLU A 113 -5.05 3.21 10.41
C GLU A 113 -3.92 2.93 9.43
N VAL A 114 -4.19 2.29 8.28
CA VAL A 114 -3.16 2.03 7.28
C VAL A 114 -2.73 3.30 6.54
N GLY A 115 -3.65 4.24 6.31
CA GLY A 115 -3.36 5.46 5.57
C GLY A 115 -2.62 5.19 4.25
N TYR A 116 -1.61 5.98 3.94
CA TYR A 116 -0.88 5.83 2.67
C TYR A 116 0.02 4.60 2.59
N SER A 117 0.05 3.73 3.60
CA SER A 117 0.88 2.54 3.66
C SER A 117 0.28 1.30 3.00
N LEU A 118 -0.89 1.40 2.34
CA LEU A 118 -1.61 0.23 1.81
C LEU A 118 -0.76 -0.66 0.87
N SER A 119 0.06 -0.06 -0.01
CA SER A 119 0.95 -0.82 -0.92
C SER A 119 2.02 -1.63 -0.20
N TRP A 120 2.49 -1.15 0.95
CA TRP A 120 3.35 -1.93 1.85
C TRP A 120 2.59 -3.08 2.50
N VAL A 121 1.37 -2.84 2.98
CA VAL A 121 0.52 -3.90 3.56
C VAL A 121 0.29 -5.02 2.57
N ILE A 122 -0.04 -4.69 1.31
CA ILE A 122 -0.20 -5.66 0.22
C ILE A 122 1.06 -6.50 0.04
N THR A 123 2.23 -5.88 0.07
CA THR A 123 3.51 -6.58 -0.09
C THR A 123 3.75 -7.57 1.05
N PHE A 124 3.62 -7.12 2.30
CA PHE A 124 3.79 -8.02 3.45
C PHE A 124 2.80 -9.20 3.44
N ALA A 125 1.57 -8.96 3.03
CA ALA A 125 0.54 -9.97 2.90
C ALA A 125 0.83 -10.96 1.76
N TYR A 126 1.29 -10.44 0.61
CA TYR A 126 1.74 -11.25 -0.52
C TYR A 126 2.94 -12.14 -0.16
N ASP A 127 3.88 -11.62 0.65
CA ASP A 127 5.05 -12.37 1.12
C ASP A 127 4.70 -13.37 2.24
N GLY A 128 3.44 -13.42 2.66
CA GLY A 128 2.90 -14.46 3.52
C GLY A 128 2.66 -14.05 4.97
N SER A 129 2.92 -12.80 5.34
CA SER A 129 2.58 -12.30 6.68
C SER A 129 1.06 -12.19 6.84
N ILE A 130 0.56 -12.42 8.05
CA ILE A 130 -0.84 -12.08 8.38
C ILE A 130 -0.87 -10.65 8.93
N VAL A 131 -1.45 -9.73 8.18
CA VAL A 131 -1.37 -8.29 8.49
C VAL A 131 -2.60 -7.77 9.23
N PHE A 132 -2.35 -6.96 10.25
CA PHE A 132 -3.37 -6.28 11.04
C PHE A 132 -3.03 -4.80 11.16
N THR A 133 -4.04 -3.97 11.45
CA THR A 133 -3.81 -2.65 12.03
C THR A 133 -4.02 -2.71 13.55
N PRO A 134 -3.59 -1.71 14.34
CA PRO A 134 -3.65 -1.78 15.80
C PRO A 134 -5.04 -2.12 16.34
N SER A 135 -6.10 -1.59 15.75
CA SER A 135 -7.46 -1.84 16.22
C SER A 135 -7.98 -3.23 15.87
N THR A 136 -7.67 -3.76 14.67
CA THR A 136 -8.08 -5.13 14.30
C THR A 136 -7.30 -6.17 15.07
N TYR A 137 -6.00 -5.96 15.31
CA TYR A 137 -5.18 -6.82 16.16
C TYR A 137 -5.69 -6.87 17.61
N ARG A 138 -6.01 -5.70 18.17
CA ARG A 138 -6.57 -5.60 19.52
C ARG A 138 -7.87 -6.40 19.64
N LEU A 139 -8.75 -6.28 18.65
CA LEU A 139 -10.01 -7.03 18.63
C LEU A 139 -9.77 -8.55 18.49
N ALA A 140 -8.87 -8.98 17.61
CA ALA A 140 -8.48 -10.40 17.48
C ALA A 140 -7.98 -10.98 18.80
N THR A 141 -7.14 -10.21 19.51
CA THR A 141 -6.60 -10.61 20.82
C THR A 141 -7.70 -10.69 21.89
N GLN A 142 -8.60 -9.71 21.95
CA GLN A 142 -9.75 -9.72 22.87
C GLN A 142 -10.68 -10.91 22.62
N MET A 143 -10.77 -11.35 21.37
CA MET A 143 -11.55 -12.51 20.95
C MET A 143 -10.82 -13.85 21.14
N ASN A 144 -9.56 -13.83 21.60
CA ASN A 144 -8.70 -15.02 21.72
C ASN A 144 -8.55 -15.80 20.41
N ILE A 145 -8.51 -15.11 19.27
CA ILE A 145 -8.22 -15.75 17.98
C ILE A 145 -6.76 -16.23 18.00
N PRO A 146 -6.49 -17.50 17.66
CA PRO A 146 -5.12 -17.97 17.50
C PRO A 146 -4.50 -17.28 16.27
N LEU A 147 -3.44 -16.51 16.50
CA LEU A 147 -2.71 -15.82 15.45
C LEU A 147 -1.39 -16.53 15.19
N SER A 148 -0.98 -16.56 13.92
CA SER A 148 0.29 -17.13 13.51
C SER A 148 1.50 -16.31 14.01
N ASP A 149 2.67 -16.95 14.04
CA ASP A 149 3.92 -16.30 14.44
C ASP A 149 4.37 -15.24 13.43
N ASN A 150 4.01 -15.39 12.15
CA ASN A 150 4.31 -14.44 11.08
C ASN A 150 3.28 -13.29 10.98
N LYS A 151 2.54 -13.01 12.05
CA LYS A 151 1.65 -11.84 12.10
C LYS A 151 2.47 -10.54 12.13
N LEU A 152 1.94 -9.50 11.50
CA LEU A 152 2.46 -8.13 11.59
C LEU A 152 1.33 -7.18 11.95
N VAL A 153 1.58 -6.29 12.89
CA VAL A 153 0.68 -5.17 13.19
C VAL A 153 1.30 -3.91 12.60
N LEU A 154 0.60 -3.31 11.66
CA LEU A 154 1.09 -2.22 10.82
C LEU A 154 0.25 -0.99 11.14
N ASP A 155 0.86 0.01 11.78
CA ASP A 155 0.27 1.35 11.91
C ASP A 155 0.79 2.21 10.77
N GLY A 156 -0.13 2.76 9.97
CA GLY A 156 0.21 3.69 8.92
C GLY A 156 0.96 4.86 9.49
N ARG A 157 1.96 5.35 8.75
CA ARG A 157 2.84 6.37 9.27
C ARG A 157 2.09 7.69 9.48
N LYS A 158 1.86 8.06 10.75
CA LYS A 158 1.20 9.32 11.14
C LYS A 158 2.17 10.50 11.18
N HIS A 159 3.44 10.25 11.45
CA HIS A 159 4.49 11.26 11.54
C HIS A 159 5.72 10.80 10.76
N LEU A 160 6.32 11.70 10.00
CA LEU A 160 7.63 11.46 9.38
C LEU A 160 8.71 11.90 10.37
N PRO A 161 9.53 10.98 10.92
CA PRO A 161 10.57 11.37 11.87
C PRO A 161 11.50 12.44 11.28
N GLY A 162 11.75 13.51 12.04
CA GLY A 162 12.59 14.63 11.60
C GLY A 162 11.88 15.69 10.74
N PHE A 163 10.59 15.49 10.42
CA PHE A 163 9.77 16.46 9.71
C PHE A 163 8.89 17.23 10.69
N THR A 164 8.73 18.52 10.43
CA THR A 164 7.65 19.32 11.03
C THR A 164 6.30 18.94 10.41
N GLU A 165 5.19 19.34 11.05
CA GLU A 165 3.85 19.12 10.49
C GLU A 165 3.70 19.72 9.09
N HIS A 166 4.23 20.93 8.88
CA HIS A 166 4.22 21.58 7.57
C HIS A 166 5.03 20.78 6.54
N GLU A 167 6.23 20.34 6.89
CA GLU A 167 7.07 19.53 5.99
C GLU A 167 6.42 18.19 5.64
N ALA A 168 5.74 17.56 6.60
CA ALA A 168 5.00 16.32 6.36
C ALA A 168 3.83 16.55 5.38
N GLU A 169 3.15 17.69 5.47
CA GLU A 169 2.11 18.08 4.52
C GLU A 169 2.69 18.35 3.11
N VAL A 170 3.81 19.09 3.02
CA VAL A 170 4.51 19.32 1.75
C VAL A 170 4.96 18.00 1.12
N ALA A 171 5.52 17.08 1.93
CA ALA A 171 5.92 15.75 1.48
C ALA A 171 4.73 14.93 0.95
N ARG A 172 3.58 15.01 1.62
CA ARG A 172 2.34 14.36 1.16
C ARG A 172 1.93 14.88 -0.21
N PHE A 173 1.87 16.19 -0.41
CA PHE A 173 1.52 16.76 -1.71
C PHE A 173 2.57 16.42 -2.79
N ALA A 174 3.85 16.54 -2.46
CA ALA A 174 4.93 16.38 -3.42
C ALA A 174 5.19 14.93 -3.84
N PHE A 175 5.03 13.96 -2.94
CA PHE A 175 5.49 12.58 -3.15
C PHE A 175 4.36 11.56 -3.17
N ILE A 176 3.28 11.77 -2.41
CA ILE A 176 2.12 10.85 -2.38
C ILE A 176 1.14 11.22 -3.47
N PHE A 177 0.79 12.50 -3.55
CA PHE A 177 -0.11 13.02 -4.58
C PHE A 177 0.63 13.50 -5.83
N SER A 178 1.97 13.63 -5.75
CA SER A 178 2.84 13.98 -6.86
C SER A 178 2.44 15.26 -7.59
N LEU A 179 2.11 16.28 -6.80
CA LEU A 179 1.87 17.61 -7.34
C LEU A 179 3.16 18.14 -7.97
N GLY A 180 3.03 18.66 -9.19
CA GLY A 180 4.11 19.38 -9.84
C GLY A 180 4.54 20.58 -9.01
N ARG A 181 5.80 21.02 -9.13
CA ARG A 181 6.34 22.10 -8.28
C ARG A 181 5.58 23.42 -8.40
N ARG A 182 5.01 23.70 -9.58
CA ARG A 182 4.12 24.83 -9.79
C ARG A 182 2.80 24.67 -9.04
N ASP A 183 2.10 23.55 -9.23
CA ASP A 183 0.82 23.29 -8.56
C ASP A 183 0.99 23.26 -7.03
N LEU A 184 2.10 22.71 -6.56
CA LEU A 184 2.49 22.74 -5.14
C LEU A 184 2.70 24.16 -4.64
N ALA A 185 3.33 25.03 -5.43
CA ALA A 185 3.54 26.43 -5.06
C ALA A 185 2.20 27.19 -4.97
N ASP A 186 1.30 26.94 -5.91
CA ASP A 186 -0.04 27.53 -5.93
C ASP A 186 -0.87 27.06 -4.72
N GLU A 187 -0.86 25.76 -4.41
CA GLU A 187 -1.56 25.18 -3.26
C GLU A 187 -1.05 25.76 -1.93
N LEU A 188 0.27 25.88 -1.78
CA LEU A 188 0.92 26.42 -0.58
C LEU A 188 0.94 27.96 -0.54
N LYS A 189 0.49 28.64 -1.60
CA LYS A 189 0.55 30.11 -1.77
C LYS A 189 1.95 30.69 -1.60
N ILE A 190 2.95 30.01 -2.17
CA ILE A 190 4.36 30.42 -2.19
C ILE A 190 4.86 30.60 -3.62
N SER A 191 6.09 31.09 -3.80
CA SER A 191 6.69 31.16 -5.13
C SER A 191 7.14 29.78 -5.62
N GLU A 192 7.16 29.57 -6.95
CA GLU A 192 7.65 28.33 -7.55
C GLU A 192 9.09 28.00 -7.11
N GLN A 193 9.96 29.01 -7.02
CA GLN A 193 11.34 28.85 -6.55
C GLN A 193 11.41 28.31 -5.11
N TRP A 194 10.53 28.79 -4.22
CA TRP A 194 10.45 28.29 -2.85
C TRP A 194 9.94 26.85 -2.79
N SER A 195 8.99 26.48 -3.66
CA SER A 195 8.51 25.09 -3.80
C SER A 195 9.64 24.12 -4.20
N TYR A 196 10.53 24.51 -5.13
CA TYR A 196 11.72 23.71 -5.43
C TYR A 196 12.66 23.57 -4.23
N GLY A 197 12.91 24.66 -3.50
CA GLY A 197 13.76 24.66 -2.31
C GLY A 197 13.23 23.72 -1.24
N LEU A 198 11.95 23.86 -0.87
CA LEU A 198 11.29 23.00 0.11
C LEU A 198 11.44 21.52 -0.26
N VAL A 199 11.12 21.14 -1.49
CA VAL A 199 11.18 19.71 -1.85
C VAL A 199 12.62 19.18 -1.92
N SER A 200 13.59 20.03 -2.27
CA SER A 200 15.01 19.67 -2.16
C SER A 200 15.40 19.38 -0.72
N GLU A 201 14.98 20.23 0.23
CA GLU A 201 15.23 20.03 1.66
C GLU A 201 14.56 18.75 2.18
N LEU A 202 13.36 18.40 1.69
CA LEU A 202 12.71 17.14 2.05
C LEU A 202 13.52 15.93 1.58
N TYR A 203 14.05 15.94 0.35
CA TYR A 203 14.92 14.86 -0.13
C TYR A 203 16.19 14.73 0.71
N GLU A 204 16.80 15.84 1.11
CA GLU A 204 17.97 15.85 2.00
C GLU A 204 17.63 15.28 3.38
N LYS A 205 16.53 15.71 4.00
CA LYS A 205 16.08 15.22 5.31
C LYS A 205 15.77 13.73 5.32
N MET A 206 15.30 13.18 4.21
CA MET A 206 15.07 11.74 4.06
C MET A 206 16.36 10.95 3.84
N GLY A 207 17.51 11.61 3.70
CA GLY A 207 18.80 10.97 3.43
C GLY A 207 18.90 10.38 2.02
N LEU A 208 18.10 10.84 1.05
CA LEU A 208 18.14 10.25 -0.31
C LEU A 208 19.51 10.46 -0.97
N SER A 209 20.20 11.56 -0.69
CA SER A 209 21.55 11.78 -1.21
C SER A 209 22.55 10.73 -0.70
N ASP A 210 22.47 10.39 0.57
CA ASP A 210 23.35 9.41 1.23
C ASP A 210 23.02 7.99 0.77
N ILE A 211 21.73 7.71 0.56
CA ILE A 211 21.25 6.46 -0.03
C ILE A 211 21.77 6.31 -1.48
N LEU A 212 21.62 7.36 -2.29
CA LEU A 212 22.01 7.33 -3.71
C LEU A 212 23.53 7.31 -3.92
N SER A 213 24.30 7.86 -2.99
CA SER A 213 25.76 7.78 -2.99
C SER A 213 26.30 6.43 -2.48
N GLY A 214 25.44 5.62 -1.85
CA GLY A 214 25.79 4.34 -1.26
C GLY A 214 26.46 4.45 0.12
N GLU A 215 26.44 5.65 0.72
CA GLU A 215 26.88 5.85 2.11
C GLU A 215 25.94 5.18 3.10
N VAL A 216 24.64 5.13 2.76
CA VAL A 216 23.61 4.46 3.56
C VAL A 216 22.88 3.43 2.72
N ASP A 217 22.66 2.25 3.29
CA ASP A 217 21.91 1.18 2.63
C ASP A 217 20.39 1.43 2.73
N LEU A 218 19.70 1.58 1.60
CA LEU A 218 18.25 1.73 1.50
C LEU A 218 17.50 0.61 2.25
N PHE A 219 17.99 -0.62 2.14
CA PHE A 219 17.31 -1.81 2.66
C PHE A 219 17.38 -1.91 4.19
N SER A 220 18.25 -1.11 4.82
CA SER A 220 18.21 -0.91 6.28
C SER A 220 16.95 -0.19 6.75
N TYR A 221 16.32 0.61 5.89
CA TYR A 221 15.08 1.33 6.20
C TYR A 221 13.86 0.53 5.81
N ILE A 222 13.81 0.03 4.57
CA ILE A 222 12.59 -0.49 3.96
C ILE A 222 12.44 -2.03 4.03
N GLY A 223 13.47 -2.72 4.55
CA GLY A 223 13.56 -4.17 4.52
C GLY A 223 13.90 -4.70 3.12
N GLU A 224 14.26 -5.98 3.04
CA GLU A 224 14.66 -6.61 1.79
C GLU A 224 13.48 -6.75 0.80
N SER A 225 13.64 -6.19 -0.40
CA SER A 225 12.69 -6.37 -1.51
C SER A 225 13.45 -6.42 -2.83
N GLU A 226 13.41 -7.56 -3.51
CA GLU A 226 14.12 -7.75 -4.78
C GLU A 226 13.61 -6.82 -5.90
N ILE A 227 12.31 -6.50 -5.93
CA ILE A 227 11.73 -5.57 -6.92
C ILE A 227 12.24 -4.15 -6.66
N ILE A 228 12.18 -3.67 -5.41
CA ILE A 228 12.70 -2.34 -5.07
C ILE A 228 14.21 -2.28 -5.31
N ARG A 229 14.95 -3.37 -5.03
CA ARG A 229 16.38 -3.49 -5.33
C ARG A 229 16.69 -3.36 -6.81
N SER A 230 15.93 -4.04 -7.66
CA SER A 230 16.08 -3.92 -9.12
C SER A 230 15.85 -2.48 -9.59
N HIS A 231 14.74 -1.85 -9.19
CA HIS A 231 14.45 -0.47 -9.57
C HIS A 231 15.45 0.53 -8.99
N PHE A 232 15.89 0.32 -7.75
CA PHE A 232 16.90 1.17 -7.13
C PHE A 232 18.24 1.09 -7.86
N GLN A 233 18.67 -0.11 -8.25
CA GLN A 233 19.88 -0.29 -9.07
C GLN A 233 19.76 0.41 -10.42
N GLU A 234 18.62 0.29 -11.11
CA GLU A 234 18.34 1.02 -12.36
C GLU A 234 18.42 2.54 -12.16
N ILE A 235 17.91 3.06 -11.04
CA ILE A 235 17.98 4.48 -10.70
C ILE A 235 19.43 4.92 -10.51
N VAL A 236 20.20 4.18 -9.71
CA VAL A 236 21.63 4.48 -9.45
C VAL A 236 22.43 4.43 -10.75
N GLU A 237 22.18 3.46 -11.62
CA GLU A 237 22.82 3.35 -12.94
C GLU A 237 22.46 4.54 -13.85
N GLN A 238 21.19 4.97 -13.88
CA GLN A 238 20.74 6.10 -14.70
C GLN A 238 21.21 7.46 -14.16
N LEU A 239 21.37 7.61 -12.84
CA LEU A 239 21.80 8.84 -12.19
C LEU A 239 23.20 9.30 -12.61
N GLY A 240 24.03 8.42 -13.17
CA GLY A 240 25.30 8.78 -13.80
C GLY A 240 25.16 9.64 -15.08
N SER A 241 23.97 9.75 -15.67
CA SER A 241 23.75 10.47 -16.94
C SER A 241 22.59 11.48 -16.94
N SER A 242 21.56 11.32 -16.10
CA SER A 242 20.46 12.28 -15.95
C SER A 242 19.64 11.99 -14.70
N LYS A 243 19.48 12.97 -13.80
CA LYS A 243 18.53 12.89 -12.67
C LYS A 243 17.10 12.93 -13.21
N LYS A 244 16.50 11.80 -13.56
CA LYS A 244 15.06 11.75 -13.83
C LYS A 244 14.31 11.94 -12.51
N ALA A 245 13.73 13.12 -12.34
CA ALA A 245 13.01 13.53 -11.13
C ALA A 245 11.88 12.55 -10.72
N ARG A 246 11.32 11.80 -11.68
CA ARG A 246 10.22 10.86 -11.46
C ARG A 246 10.62 9.64 -10.61
N ASP A 247 11.79 9.07 -10.86
CA ASP A 247 12.18 7.82 -10.17
C ASP A 247 12.63 8.11 -8.72
N LEU A 248 13.21 9.28 -8.50
CA LEU A 248 13.49 9.86 -7.18
C LEU A 248 12.22 10.11 -6.36
N GLU A 249 11.18 10.62 -7.00
CA GLU A 249 9.88 10.85 -6.36
C GLU A 249 9.24 9.53 -5.92
N THR A 250 9.28 8.49 -6.76
CA THR A 250 8.75 7.18 -6.38
C THR A 250 9.59 6.49 -5.29
N LEU A 251 10.91 6.67 -5.27
CA LEU A 251 11.73 6.23 -4.13
C LEU A 251 11.30 6.92 -2.83
N ALA A 252 11.10 8.24 -2.87
CA ALA A 252 10.60 8.99 -1.73
C ALA A 252 9.21 8.52 -1.28
N TYR A 253 8.31 8.21 -2.22
CA TYR A 253 7.02 7.60 -1.95
C TYR A 253 7.17 6.32 -1.11
N HIS A 254 8.04 5.39 -1.51
CA HIS A 254 8.26 4.15 -0.75
C HIS A 254 8.76 4.40 0.67
N LEU A 255 9.68 5.35 0.83
CA LEU A 255 10.26 5.70 2.14
C LEU A 255 9.23 6.35 3.08
N ILE A 256 8.43 7.30 2.60
CA ILE A 256 7.46 8.01 3.45
C ILE A 256 6.22 7.17 3.77
N THR A 257 5.85 6.24 2.89
CA THR A 257 4.65 5.40 3.07
C THR A 257 4.94 4.11 3.81
N MET A 258 6.19 3.80 4.14
CA MET A 258 6.49 2.59 4.91
C MET A 258 5.84 2.66 6.31
N PRO A 259 5.00 1.69 6.68
CA PRO A 259 4.30 1.69 7.96
C PRO A 259 5.27 1.44 9.12
N GLU A 260 4.83 1.81 10.33
CA GLU A 260 5.48 1.37 11.55
C GLU A 260 5.00 -0.04 11.89
N ILE A 261 5.95 -0.95 12.14
CA ILE A 261 5.62 -2.28 12.67
C ILE A 261 5.52 -2.15 14.19
N VAL A 262 4.31 -2.29 14.72
CA VAL A 262 4.03 -2.20 16.15
C VAL A 262 3.87 -3.59 16.75
N ASN A 263 4.28 -3.77 18.02
CA ASN A 263 4.19 -5.04 18.75
C ASN A 263 2.96 -5.10 19.64
#